data_AF-A0A1B6CKU7-F1
#
_entry.id   AF-A0A1B6CKU7-F1
#
_cell.length_a   1.000
_cell.length_b   1.000
_cell.length_c   1.000
_cell.angle_alpha   90.00
_cell.angle_beta   90.00
_cell.angle_gamma   90.00
#
_symmetry.space_group_name_H-M   'P 1'
#
loop_
_entity.id
_entity.type
_entity.pdbx_description
1 polymer ?
#
loop_
_entity_poly.entity_id
_entity_poly.type
_entity_poly.pdbx_seq_one_letter_code
_entity_poly.pdbx_strand_id
1 'polypeptide(L)'
;MSFEANKAKFLNMPLSEKRQQYKCGQNYVALEKVETWPQYYEENKFELKEQFSKSYPSGESNFDKIEKKVDLNSKISMFTGDITTLEIDAIVNAANNKLLGGGGVDGAIHRAAGPSLLEECKTLHGCETGDAKITGGYKLPAKYIIHTVGPRGEKPGLLESCYNKSLEVLIQNNLRTVAFPCISTGIYGYPQQAAAKVALKTVRDFLDKHPDKVIFI
;
A
#
# COMPACT_ATOMS: atom_id res chain seq x y z
N MET A 1 10.75 17.35 21.27
CA MET A 1 9.48 16.59 21.39
C MET A 1 9.80 15.14 21.10
N SER A 2 9.39 14.19 21.95
CA SER A 2 9.62 12.75 21.71
C SER A 2 8.80 12.26 20.50
N PHE A 3 9.12 11.07 19.96
CA PHE A 3 8.36 10.56 18.82
C PHE A 3 6.92 10.22 19.23
N GLU A 4 6.67 9.79 20.47
CA GLU A 4 5.36 9.47 21.02
C GLU A 4 4.49 10.72 21.13
N ALA A 5 5.04 11.81 21.70
CA ALA A 5 4.33 13.08 21.79
C ALA A 5 4.02 13.64 20.39
N ASN A 6 4.96 13.48 19.44
CA ASN A 6 4.74 13.92 18.07
C ASN A 6 3.71 13.03 17.34
N LYS A 7 3.74 11.71 17.55
CA LYS A 7 2.75 10.77 17.01
C LYS A 7 1.36 11.11 17.53
N ALA A 8 1.21 11.28 18.85
CA ALA A 8 -0.05 11.67 19.47
C ALA A 8 -0.55 13.02 18.93
N LYS A 9 0.35 14.00 18.73
CA LYS A 9 0.00 15.28 18.11
C LYS A 9 -0.61 15.08 16.73
N PHE A 10 0.05 14.34 15.83
CA PHE A 10 -0.43 14.16 14.45
C PHE A 10 -1.70 13.31 14.35
N LEU A 11 -1.87 12.31 15.22
CA LEU A 11 -3.05 11.45 15.22
C LEU A 11 -4.31 12.15 15.75
N ASN A 12 -4.16 13.12 16.66
CA ASN A 12 -5.28 13.86 17.23
C ASN A 12 -5.52 15.23 16.58
N MET A 13 -4.68 15.63 15.61
CA MET A 13 -4.80 16.91 14.92
C MET A 13 -6.02 16.92 13.99
N PRO A 14 -6.85 17.98 13.99
CA PRO A 14 -7.91 18.16 13.01
C PRO A 14 -7.37 18.08 11.58
N LEU A 15 -8.10 17.45 10.67
CA LEU A 15 -7.63 17.20 9.31
C LEU A 15 -7.22 18.48 8.56
N SER A 16 -7.95 19.57 8.75
CA SER A 16 -7.64 20.89 8.17
C SER A 16 -6.30 21.45 8.64
N GLU A 17 -5.95 21.25 9.91
CA GLU A 17 -4.65 21.63 10.48
C GLU A 17 -3.55 20.67 10.00
N LYS A 18 -3.85 19.36 9.96
CA LYS A 18 -2.90 18.33 9.50
C LYS A 18 -2.46 18.59 8.06
N ARG A 19 -3.39 18.99 7.17
CA ARG A 19 -3.12 19.37 5.78
C ARG A 19 -2.10 20.51 5.64
N GLN A 20 -2.03 21.43 6.62
CA GLN A 20 -1.03 22.51 6.62
C GLN A 20 0.38 22.02 6.99
N GLN A 21 0.49 20.82 7.59
CA GLN A 21 1.74 20.23 8.06
C GLN A 21 2.28 19.15 7.12
N TYR A 22 1.55 18.78 6.07
CA TYR A 22 1.97 17.75 5.12
C TYR A 22 3.27 18.13 4.42
N LYS A 23 4.18 17.15 4.31
CA LYS A 23 5.45 17.37 3.62
C LYS A 23 5.26 17.61 2.12
N CYS A 24 4.23 17.04 1.50
CA CYS A 24 3.88 17.26 0.10
C CYS A 24 3.12 18.59 -0.15
N GLY A 25 2.83 19.38 0.89
CA GLY A 25 2.03 20.60 0.76
C GLY A 25 0.64 20.32 0.16
N GLN A 26 0.22 21.12 -0.81
CA GLN A 26 -1.08 20.99 -1.50
C GLN A 26 -1.13 19.86 -2.54
N ASN A 27 -0.03 19.14 -2.78
CA ASN A 27 0.03 18.04 -3.75
C ASN A 27 -0.50 16.71 -3.19
N TYR A 28 -1.19 16.73 -2.04
CA TYR A 28 -1.80 15.51 -1.50
C TYR A 28 -2.99 15.08 -2.36
N VAL A 29 -3.21 13.77 -2.42
CA VAL A 29 -4.34 13.17 -3.12
C VAL A 29 -5.33 12.67 -2.07
N ALA A 30 -6.46 13.36 -1.97
CA ALA A 30 -7.56 12.94 -1.11
C ALA A 30 -8.21 11.66 -1.66
N LEU A 31 -8.72 10.80 -0.78
CA LEU A 31 -9.34 9.53 -1.16
C LEU A 31 -10.44 9.69 -2.21
N GLU A 32 -11.23 10.76 -2.11
CA GLU A 32 -12.35 11.03 -3.02
C GLU A 32 -11.90 11.35 -4.45
N LYS A 33 -10.60 11.68 -4.64
CA LYS A 33 -10.00 11.91 -5.96
C LYS A 33 -9.35 10.65 -6.54
N VAL A 34 -9.31 9.55 -5.78
CA VAL A 34 -8.76 8.28 -6.27
C VAL A 34 -9.89 7.52 -6.96
N GLU A 35 -9.72 7.27 -8.26
CA GLU A 35 -10.67 6.48 -9.05
C GLU A 35 -10.71 5.03 -8.59
N THR A 36 -11.92 4.49 -8.44
CA THR A 36 -12.13 3.05 -8.24
C THR A 36 -11.84 2.29 -9.53
N TRP A 37 -11.62 0.98 -9.43
CA TRP A 37 -11.34 0.11 -10.57
C TRP A 37 -12.43 0.20 -11.67
N PRO A 38 -13.75 0.23 -11.37
CA PRO A 38 -14.77 0.44 -12.39
C PRO A 38 -14.62 1.78 -13.13
N GLN A 39 -14.29 2.87 -12.44
CA GLN A 39 -14.10 4.18 -13.07
C GLN A 39 -12.87 4.16 -13.99
N TYR A 40 -11.73 3.71 -13.47
CA TYR A 40 -10.51 3.55 -14.24
C TYR A 40 -10.71 2.66 -15.46
N TYR A 41 -11.39 1.51 -15.29
CA TYR A 41 -11.67 0.58 -16.38
C TYR A 41 -12.50 1.24 -17.48
N GLU A 42 -13.56 1.95 -17.15
CA GLU A 42 -14.41 2.58 -18.17
C GLU A 42 -13.66 3.63 -19.00
N GLU A 43 -12.77 4.39 -18.36
CA GLU A 43 -11.93 5.40 -19.02
C GLU A 43 -10.84 4.77 -19.90
N ASN A 44 -10.31 3.61 -19.51
CA ASN A 44 -9.12 3.00 -20.13
C ASN A 44 -9.42 1.69 -20.90
N LYS A 45 -10.68 1.25 -21.00
CA LYS A 45 -11.06 -0.08 -21.52
C LYS A 45 -10.52 -0.43 -22.91
N PHE A 46 -10.40 0.56 -23.80
CA PHE A 46 -9.88 0.34 -25.15
C PHE A 46 -8.38 0.04 -25.14
N GLU A 47 -7.61 0.84 -24.40
CA GLU A 47 -6.16 0.64 -24.23
C GLU A 47 -5.89 -0.68 -23.49
N LEU A 48 -6.62 -0.96 -22.40
CA LEU A 48 -6.51 -2.21 -21.66
C LEU A 48 -6.78 -3.42 -22.56
N LYS A 49 -7.80 -3.36 -23.43
CA LYS A 49 -8.11 -4.44 -24.37
C LYS A 49 -6.98 -4.66 -25.38
N GLU A 50 -6.37 -3.59 -25.88
CA GLU A 50 -5.23 -3.67 -26.79
C GLU A 50 -4.00 -4.29 -26.10
N GLN A 51 -3.61 -3.77 -24.94
CA GLN A 51 -2.50 -4.30 -24.14
C GLN A 51 -2.69 -5.78 -23.79
N PHE A 52 -3.92 -6.14 -23.44
CA PHE A 52 -4.30 -7.52 -23.14
C PHE A 52 -4.13 -8.44 -24.33
N SER A 53 -4.64 -8.04 -25.51
CA SER A 53 -4.53 -8.83 -26.75
C SER A 53 -3.08 -9.09 -27.16
N LYS A 54 -2.18 -8.12 -26.92
CA LYS A 54 -0.74 -8.25 -27.16
C LYS A 54 -0.08 -9.22 -26.18
N SER A 55 -0.51 -9.22 -24.92
CA SER A 55 0.08 -10.03 -23.85
C SER A 55 -0.45 -11.47 -23.81
N TYR A 56 -1.68 -11.69 -24.29
CA TYR A 56 -2.36 -12.99 -24.34
C TYR A 56 -2.93 -13.26 -25.74
N PRO A 57 -2.08 -13.43 -26.77
CA PRO A 57 -2.51 -13.53 -28.17
C PRO A 57 -3.32 -14.80 -28.50
N SER A 58 -3.19 -15.87 -27.71
CA SER A 58 -3.98 -17.10 -27.88
C SER A 58 -5.42 -16.98 -27.36
N GLY A 59 -5.78 -15.88 -26.71
CA GLY A 59 -7.07 -15.72 -26.02
C GLY A 59 -7.23 -16.62 -24.79
N GLU A 60 -6.29 -17.53 -24.52
CA GLU A 60 -6.27 -18.37 -23.34
C GLU A 60 -5.91 -17.53 -22.12
N SER A 61 -6.94 -17.02 -21.48
CA SER A 61 -6.83 -16.46 -20.14
C SER A 61 -7.79 -17.21 -19.23
N ASN A 62 -7.34 -17.57 -18.03
CA ASN A 62 -8.23 -18.14 -17.03
C ASN A 62 -9.12 -17.06 -16.37
N PHE A 63 -9.16 -15.83 -16.88
CA PHE A 63 -9.90 -14.72 -16.25
C PHE A 63 -11.42 -14.86 -16.40
N ASP A 64 -11.90 -15.49 -17.49
CA ASP A 64 -13.33 -15.79 -17.68
C ASP A 64 -13.87 -16.77 -16.62
N LYS A 65 -12.97 -17.44 -15.88
CA LYS A 65 -13.31 -18.33 -14.76
C LYS A 65 -13.40 -17.60 -13.43
N ILE A 66 -13.01 -16.33 -13.35
CA ILE A 66 -13.08 -15.53 -12.12
C ILE A 66 -14.44 -14.85 -12.07
N GLU A 67 -15.22 -15.15 -11.02
CA GLU A 67 -16.50 -14.50 -10.78
C GLU A 67 -16.33 -12.98 -10.59
N LYS A 68 -17.04 -12.21 -11.43
CA LYS A 68 -17.13 -10.76 -11.33
C LYS A 68 -17.98 -10.37 -10.11
N LYS A 69 -17.37 -9.67 -9.15
CA LYS A 69 -18.06 -9.14 -7.97
C LYS A 69 -18.05 -7.61 -8.01
N VAL A 70 -19.15 -7.01 -8.44
CA VAL A 70 -19.27 -5.56 -8.66
C VAL A 70 -18.96 -4.78 -7.39
N ASP A 71 -19.43 -5.25 -6.24
CA ASP A 71 -19.20 -4.60 -4.95
C ASP A 71 -17.72 -4.59 -4.58
N LEU A 72 -16.99 -5.68 -4.81
CA LEU A 72 -15.55 -5.74 -4.55
C LEU A 72 -14.74 -4.88 -5.50
N ASN A 73 -15.18 -4.76 -6.76
CA ASN A 73 -14.50 -3.89 -7.73
C ASN A 73 -14.50 -2.44 -7.25
N SER A 74 -15.57 -1.98 -6.58
CA SER A 74 -15.64 -0.64 -6.00
C SER A 74 -14.72 -0.42 -4.78
N LYS A 75 -14.09 -1.48 -4.26
CA LYS A 75 -13.16 -1.45 -3.13
C LYS A 75 -11.69 -1.44 -3.54
N ILE A 76 -11.39 -1.51 -4.83
CA ILE A 76 -10.02 -1.51 -5.33
C ILE A 76 -9.86 -0.31 -6.26
N SER A 77 -8.71 0.33 -6.18
CA SER A 77 -8.25 1.36 -7.11
C SER A 77 -6.93 0.93 -7.72
N MET A 78 -6.56 1.55 -8.84
CA MET A 78 -5.22 1.44 -9.40
C MET A 78 -4.62 2.85 -9.45
N PHE A 79 -3.72 3.14 -8.52
CA PHE A 79 -3.07 4.44 -8.43
C PHE A 79 -1.63 4.40 -8.95
N THR A 80 -1.33 5.23 -9.95
CA THR A 80 0.05 5.44 -10.43
C THR A 80 0.54 6.80 -9.96
N GLY A 81 1.43 6.82 -8.96
CA GLY A 81 1.96 8.06 -8.42
C GLY A 81 2.85 7.86 -7.19
N ASP A 82 3.17 8.97 -6.53
CA ASP A 82 3.92 8.96 -5.28
C ASP A 82 3.00 8.58 -4.11
N ILE A 83 3.18 7.37 -3.58
CA ILE A 83 2.39 6.83 -2.45
C ILE A 83 2.45 7.74 -1.20
N THR A 84 3.50 8.56 -1.04
CA THR A 84 3.66 9.46 0.11
C THR A 84 2.70 10.65 0.09
N THR A 85 1.90 10.81 -0.97
CA THR A 85 0.94 11.89 -1.15
C THR A 85 -0.51 11.48 -0.83
N LEU A 86 -0.79 10.20 -0.62
CA LEU A 86 -2.15 9.68 -0.42
C LEU A 86 -2.68 9.99 0.99
N GLU A 87 -3.79 10.72 1.08
CA GLU A 87 -4.48 11.06 2.32
C GLU A 87 -5.47 9.96 2.71
N ILE A 88 -4.94 8.90 3.33
CA ILE A 88 -5.65 7.66 3.67
C ILE A 88 -5.29 7.17 5.08
N ASP A 89 -5.83 6.04 5.52
CA ASP A 89 -5.51 5.52 6.85
C ASP A 89 -4.08 4.99 6.92
N ALA A 90 -3.66 4.13 5.99
CA ALA A 90 -2.31 3.58 5.98
C ALA A 90 -1.72 3.49 4.58
N ILE A 91 -0.43 3.78 4.47
CA ILE A 91 0.38 3.34 3.32
C ILE A 91 1.29 2.19 3.78
N VAL A 92 1.58 1.26 2.87
CA VAL A 92 2.53 0.18 3.15
C VAL A 92 3.93 0.61 2.70
N ASN A 93 4.93 0.34 3.53
CA ASN A 93 6.33 0.54 3.21
C ASN A 93 6.97 -0.82 2.87
N ALA A 94 7.60 -0.92 1.68
CA ALA A 94 8.49 -2.01 1.33
C ALA A 94 9.86 -1.78 1.99
N ALA A 95 9.95 -2.13 3.27
CA ALA A 95 11.08 -1.86 4.13
C ALA A 95 12.16 -2.94 4.04
N ASN A 96 13.30 -2.67 4.70
CA ASN A 96 14.31 -3.67 5.00
C ASN A 96 14.22 -4.14 6.46
N ASN A 97 14.89 -5.23 6.77
CA ASN A 97 14.86 -5.95 8.06
C ASN A 97 15.15 -5.05 9.28
N LYS A 98 15.91 -3.97 9.09
CA LYS A 98 16.27 -3.05 10.18
C LYS A 98 15.16 -2.03 10.48
N LEU A 99 14.26 -1.77 9.54
CA LEU A 99 13.27 -0.68 9.58
C LEU A 99 13.86 0.74 9.69
N LEU A 100 15.15 0.93 9.39
CA LEU A 100 15.85 2.20 9.58
C LEU A 100 15.93 3.05 8.29
N GLY A 101 14.99 2.82 7.36
CA GLY A 101 14.98 3.46 6.04
C GLY A 101 15.98 2.88 5.05
N GLY A 102 16.04 3.48 3.87
CA GLY A 102 16.88 3.04 2.75
C GLY A 102 16.69 3.92 1.50
N GLY A 103 16.84 3.30 0.33
CA GLY A 103 16.51 3.91 -0.97
C GLY A 103 15.06 3.65 -1.39
N GLY A 104 14.72 3.97 -2.65
CA GLY A 104 13.41 3.67 -3.23
C GLY A 104 12.24 4.28 -2.44
N VAL A 105 11.13 3.53 -2.36
CA VAL A 105 9.91 3.93 -1.64
C VAL A 105 10.15 4.09 -0.13
N ASP A 106 10.99 3.24 0.47
CA ASP A 106 11.35 3.30 1.89
C ASP A 106 12.01 4.65 2.22
N GLY A 107 13.00 5.04 1.42
CA GLY A 107 13.63 6.35 1.55
C GLY A 107 12.66 7.52 1.32
N ALA A 108 11.75 7.41 0.35
CA ALA A 108 10.74 8.44 0.10
C ALA A 108 9.81 8.63 1.31
N ILE A 109 9.31 7.53 1.87
CA ILE A 109 8.46 7.51 3.08
C ILE A 109 9.19 8.14 4.26
N HIS A 110 10.44 7.75 4.54
CA HIS A 110 11.23 8.32 5.64
C HIS A 110 11.47 9.83 5.48
N ARG A 111 11.80 10.29 4.27
CA ARG A 111 11.96 11.74 3.99
C ARG A 111 10.66 12.51 4.15
N ALA A 112 9.54 11.91 3.74
CA ALA A 112 8.23 12.53 3.78
C ALA A 112 7.66 12.59 5.21
N ALA A 113 7.73 11.50 5.98
CA ALA A 113 7.26 11.43 7.36
C ALA A 113 8.11 12.29 8.32
N GLY A 114 9.42 12.37 8.09
CA GLY A 114 10.37 13.12 8.90
C GLY A 114 11.03 12.27 10.01
N PRO A 115 11.91 12.89 10.83
CA PRO A 115 12.84 12.16 11.70
C PRO A 115 12.17 11.36 12.81
N SER A 116 10.97 11.74 13.27
CA SER A 116 10.24 10.99 14.29
C SER A 116 9.91 9.56 13.86
N LEU A 117 9.74 9.31 12.55
CA LEU A 117 9.54 7.94 12.05
C LEU A 117 10.74 7.05 12.35
N LEU A 118 11.96 7.55 12.13
CA LEU A 118 13.15 6.77 12.40
C LEU A 118 13.29 6.44 13.89
N GLU A 119 12.97 7.41 14.77
CA GLU A 119 12.99 7.18 16.22
C GLU A 119 11.95 6.14 16.65
N GLU A 120 10.73 6.16 16.10
CA GLU A 120 9.74 5.11 16.36
C GLU A 120 10.21 3.74 15.84
N CYS A 121 10.74 3.67 14.61
CA CYS A 121 11.24 2.42 14.03
C CYS A 121 12.34 1.76 14.88
N LYS A 122 13.21 2.54 15.54
CA LYS A 122 14.24 1.99 16.44
C LYS A 122 13.66 1.19 17.60
N THR A 123 12.45 1.53 18.05
CA THR A 123 11.74 0.83 19.14
C THR A 123 11.11 -0.49 18.70
N LEU A 124 10.97 -0.71 17.38
CA LEU A 124 10.34 -1.90 16.83
C LEU A 124 11.29 -3.11 16.74
N HIS A 125 12.60 -2.91 16.95
CA HIS A 125 13.63 -3.95 16.89
C HIS A 125 13.65 -4.74 15.56
N GLY A 126 13.47 -4.04 14.44
CA GLY A 126 13.48 -4.65 13.10
C GLY A 126 12.18 -5.38 12.73
N CYS A 127 12.18 -6.10 11.61
CA CYS A 127 11.04 -6.89 11.14
C CYS A 127 11.53 -8.09 10.32
N GLU A 128 10.90 -9.25 10.51
CA GLU A 128 11.21 -10.45 9.75
C GLU A 128 10.65 -10.38 8.33
N THR A 129 11.24 -11.13 7.41
CA THR A 129 10.74 -11.24 6.03
C THR A 129 9.37 -11.90 6.02
N GLY A 130 8.40 -11.31 5.34
CA GLY A 130 7.01 -11.78 5.35
C GLY A 130 6.16 -11.25 6.50
N ASP A 131 6.74 -10.49 7.44
CA ASP A 131 6.03 -9.91 8.57
C ASP A 131 5.77 -8.40 8.39
N ALA A 132 4.96 -7.81 9.26
CA ALA A 132 4.61 -6.39 9.21
C ALA A 132 4.48 -5.73 10.59
N LYS A 133 4.85 -4.45 10.69
CA LYS A 133 4.74 -3.62 11.91
C LYS A 133 4.21 -2.22 11.56
N ILE A 134 3.57 -1.55 12.52
CA ILE A 134 2.92 -0.24 12.30
C ILE A 134 3.59 0.89 13.05
N THR A 135 3.64 2.07 12.43
CA THR A 135 4.12 3.35 13.01
C THR A 135 3.17 4.48 12.65
N GLY A 136 3.36 5.66 13.25
CA GLY A 136 2.65 6.88 12.84
C GLY A 136 3.11 7.41 11.47
N GLY A 137 2.21 8.04 10.72
CA GLY A 137 2.53 8.68 9.43
C GLY A 137 3.20 10.05 9.54
N TYR A 138 3.11 10.70 10.71
CA TYR A 138 3.70 12.02 10.97
C TYR A 138 3.30 13.07 9.92
N LYS A 139 4.28 13.61 9.18
CA LYS A 139 4.07 14.61 8.13
C LYS A 139 3.53 14.04 6.81
N LEU A 140 3.27 12.74 6.74
CA LEU A 140 2.52 12.16 5.63
C LEU A 140 1.03 12.53 5.72
N PRO A 141 0.34 12.63 4.57
CA PRO A 141 -1.12 12.65 4.54
C PRO A 141 -1.73 11.40 5.18
N ALA A 142 -1.13 10.22 4.93
CA ALA A 142 -1.51 8.97 5.58
C ALA A 142 -1.43 9.05 7.12
N LYS A 143 -2.36 8.41 7.84
CA LYS A 143 -2.35 8.41 9.32
C LYS A 143 -1.25 7.50 9.88
N TYR A 144 -1.05 6.34 9.26
CA TYR A 144 -0.10 5.31 9.67
C TYR A 144 0.76 4.83 8.51
N ILE A 145 1.87 4.19 8.85
CA ILE A 145 2.69 3.43 7.91
C ILE A 145 2.74 1.99 8.41
N ILE A 146 2.43 1.03 7.53
CA ILE A 146 2.62 -0.40 7.81
C ILE A 146 3.88 -0.84 7.09
N HIS A 147 4.93 -1.12 7.85
CA HIS A 147 6.22 -1.56 7.33
C HIS A 147 6.22 -3.07 7.18
N THR A 148 6.47 -3.57 5.98
CA THR A 148 6.65 -5.00 5.72
C THR A 148 7.97 -5.26 5.01
N VAL A 149 8.57 -6.41 5.27
CA VAL A 149 9.85 -6.81 4.66
C VAL A 149 9.61 -7.87 3.62
N GLY A 150 9.67 -7.47 2.35
CA GLY A 150 9.52 -8.37 1.21
C GLY A 150 10.69 -9.35 1.05
N PRO A 151 10.49 -10.50 0.37
CA PRO A 151 11.57 -11.42 0.06
C PRO A 151 12.52 -10.88 -1.00
N ARG A 152 13.78 -11.33 -0.97
CA ARG A 152 14.70 -11.23 -2.11
C ARG A 152 14.47 -12.39 -3.07
N GLY A 153 14.36 -12.07 -4.36
CA GLY A 153 14.00 -13.01 -5.42
C GLY A 153 12.55 -13.48 -5.34
N GLU A 154 12.17 -14.35 -6.26
CA GLU A 154 10.83 -14.90 -6.36
C GLU A 154 10.55 -15.93 -5.24
N LYS A 155 9.91 -15.47 -4.16
CA LYS A 155 9.45 -16.32 -3.05
C LYS A 155 7.96 -16.05 -2.78
N PRO A 156 7.05 -16.68 -3.55
CA PRO A 156 5.63 -16.34 -3.53
C PRO A 156 4.99 -16.36 -2.14
N GLY A 157 5.24 -17.39 -1.34
CA GLY A 157 4.66 -17.51 0.00
C GLY A 157 5.09 -16.41 0.97
N LEU A 158 6.33 -15.90 0.86
CA LEU A 158 6.78 -14.78 1.69
C LEU A 158 6.22 -13.45 1.20
N LEU A 159 6.07 -13.27 -0.12
CA LEU A 159 5.42 -12.08 -0.66
C LEU A 159 3.94 -12.05 -0.26
N GLU A 160 3.22 -13.16 -0.40
CA GLU A 160 1.85 -13.34 0.09
C GLU A 160 1.73 -13.03 1.59
N SER A 161 2.68 -13.52 2.40
CA SER A 161 2.74 -13.21 3.83
C SER A 161 2.86 -11.70 4.10
N CYS A 162 3.63 -10.94 3.31
CA CYS A 162 3.74 -9.49 3.47
C CYS A 162 2.37 -8.80 3.34
N TYR A 163 1.60 -9.18 2.32
CA TYR A 163 0.25 -8.64 2.10
C TYR A 163 -0.69 -9.04 3.24
N ASN A 164 -0.75 -10.33 3.59
CA ASN A 164 -1.63 -10.81 4.65
C ASN A 164 -1.31 -10.18 6.01
N LYS A 165 -0.03 -10.13 6.41
CA LYS A 165 0.39 -9.52 7.69
C LYS A 165 0.12 -8.02 7.72
N SER A 166 0.32 -7.33 6.61
CA SER A 166 -0.04 -5.92 6.52
C SER A 166 -1.55 -5.69 6.70
N LEU A 167 -2.38 -6.57 6.14
CA LEU A 167 -3.84 -6.50 6.27
C LEU A 167 -4.34 -6.90 7.66
N GLU A 168 -3.71 -7.88 8.31
CA GLU A 168 -3.95 -8.22 9.71
C GLU A 168 -3.69 -7.00 10.62
N VAL A 169 -2.54 -6.34 10.45
CA VAL A 169 -2.18 -5.12 11.18
C VAL A 169 -3.18 -4.00 10.92
N LEU A 170 -3.61 -3.81 9.68
CA LEU A 170 -4.62 -2.81 9.30
C LEU A 170 -5.94 -3.02 10.07
N ILE A 171 -6.46 -4.25 10.06
CA ILE A 171 -7.71 -4.63 10.74
C ILE A 171 -7.57 -4.46 12.26
N GLN A 172 -6.48 -4.92 12.86
CA GLN A 172 -6.22 -4.82 14.31
C GLN A 172 -6.19 -3.37 14.79
N ASN A 173 -5.81 -2.43 13.92
CA ASN A 173 -5.76 -1.00 14.22
C ASN A 173 -7.03 -0.25 13.78
N ASN A 174 -8.11 -0.96 13.40
CA ASN A 174 -9.38 -0.39 12.95
C ASN A 174 -9.27 0.58 11.76
N LEU A 175 -8.32 0.32 10.86
CA LEU A 175 -8.09 1.13 9.67
C LEU A 175 -8.87 0.54 8.48
N ARG A 176 -9.32 1.41 7.56
CA ARG A 176 -10.23 1.04 6.47
C ARG A 176 -9.67 1.27 5.07
N THR A 177 -8.59 2.04 4.92
CA THR A 177 -8.01 2.38 3.61
C THR A 177 -6.51 2.09 3.59
N VAL A 178 -6.04 1.40 2.56
CA VAL A 178 -4.62 1.02 2.44
C VAL A 178 -4.12 1.09 1.02
N ALA A 179 -2.90 1.61 0.84
CA ALA A 179 -2.19 1.57 -0.43
C ALA A 179 -0.93 0.70 -0.33
N PHE A 180 -0.69 -0.14 -1.34
CA PHE A 180 0.49 -1.00 -1.41
C PHE A 180 1.44 -0.55 -2.52
N PRO A 181 2.74 -0.40 -2.28
CA PRO A 181 3.72 -0.31 -3.35
C PRO A 181 3.93 -1.69 -3.98
N CYS A 182 4.65 -1.75 -5.10
CA CYS A 182 5.10 -3.01 -5.69
C CYS A 182 6.22 -3.64 -4.83
N ILE A 183 5.83 -4.34 -3.76
CA ILE A 183 6.75 -4.95 -2.79
C ILE A 183 7.71 -5.91 -3.51
N SER A 184 8.99 -5.83 -3.17
CA SER A 184 10.08 -6.64 -3.70
C SER A 184 10.44 -6.49 -5.19
N THR A 185 9.69 -5.72 -5.99
CA THR A 185 9.95 -5.63 -7.45
C THR A 185 11.04 -4.62 -7.85
N GLY A 186 11.60 -3.90 -6.87
CA GLY A 186 12.76 -3.02 -7.05
C GLY A 186 14.07 -3.77 -6.83
N ILE A 187 14.92 -3.25 -5.93
CA ILE A 187 16.24 -3.81 -5.62
C ILE A 187 16.21 -5.25 -5.08
N TYR A 188 15.06 -5.76 -4.62
CA TYR A 188 14.91 -7.14 -4.14
C TYR A 188 14.66 -8.15 -5.28
N GLY A 189 14.42 -7.67 -6.51
CA GLY A 189 14.51 -8.47 -7.73
C GLY A 189 13.36 -9.47 -7.96
N TYR A 190 12.19 -9.27 -7.36
CA TYR A 190 11.02 -10.10 -7.67
C TYR A 190 10.48 -9.74 -9.07
N PRO A 191 10.27 -10.71 -10.00
CA PRO A 191 9.70 -10.43 -11.31
C PRO A 191 8.32 -9.76 -11.23
N GLN A 192 8.15 -8.62 -11.90
CA GLN A 192 6.97 -7.75 -11.76
C GLN A 192 5.65 -8.48 -12.04
N GLN A 193 5.56 -9.25 -13.12
CA GLN A 193 4.35 -9.99 -13.48
C GLN A 193 4.00 -11.08 -12.46
N ALA A 194 5.01 -11.77 -11.92
CA ALA A 194 4.80 -12.79 -10.89
C ALA A 194 4.37 -12.16 -9.56
N ALA A 195 4.97 -11.04 -9.18
CA ALA A 195 4.59 -10.28 -7.99
C ALA A 195 3.15 -9.76 -8.08
N ALA A 196 2.76 -9.20 -9.22
CA ALA A 196 1.40 -8.70 -9.45
C ALA A 196 0.35 -9.82 -9.29
N LYS A 197 0.64 -11.04 -9.77
CA LYS A 197 -0.25 -12.19 -9.57
C LYS A 197 -0.43 -12.53 -8.09
N VAL A 198 0.65 -12.53 -7.31
CA VAL A 198 0.59 -12.77 -5.85
C VAL A 198 -0.21 -11.67 -5.16
N ALA A 199 0.07 -10.41 -5.46
CA ALA A 199 -0.62 -9.26 -4.87
C ALA A 199 -2.12 -9.30 -5.14
N LEU A 200 -2.52 -9.39 -6.41
CA LEU A 200 -3.92 -9.40 -6.84
C LEU A 200 -4.69 -10.59 -6.26
N LYS A 201 -4.09 -11.80 -6.29
CA LYS A 201 -4.71 -12.98 -5.68
C LYS A 201 -4.92 -12.80 -4.19
N THR A 202 -3.91 -12.33 -3.46
CA THR A 202 -3.99 -12.15 -2.00
C THR A 202 -5.04 -11.11 -1.62
N VAL A 203 -5.09 -9.98 -2.34
CA VAL A 203 -6.10 -8.93 -2.14
C VAL A 203 -7.51 -9.45 -2.42
N ARG A 204 -7.70 -10.20 -3.52
CA ARG A 204 -8.99 -10.81 -3.85
C ARG A 204 -9.44 -11.80 -2.77
N ASP A 205 -8.57 -12.72 -2.37
CA ASP A 205 -8.87 -13.73 -1.34
C ASP A 205 -9.22 -13.07 0.00
N PHE A 206 -8.56 -11.95 0.34
CA PHE A 206 -8.87 -11.18 1.54
C PHE A 206 -10.25 -10.50 1.44
N LEU A 207 -10.54 -9.83 0.33
CA LEU A 207 -11.83 -9.15 0.11
C LEU A 207 -13.01 -10.13 0.08
N ASP A 208 -12.82 -11.33 -0.47
CA ASP A 208 -13.85 -12.38 -0.44
C ASP A 208 -14.21 -12.80 1.00
N LYS A 209 -13.26 -12.74 1.94
CA LYS A 209 -13.47 -13.02 3.37
C LYS A 209 -13.93 -11.80 4.17
N HIS A 210 -13.63 -10.59 3.68
CA HIS A 210 -13.78 -9.33 4.42
C HIS A 210 -14.34 -8.19 3.54
N PRO A 211 -15.51 -8.36 2.90
CA PRO A 211 -15.99 -7.46 1.84
C PRO A 211 -16.20 -6.00 2.28
N ASP A 212 -16.51 -5.76 3.57
CA ASP A 212 -16.84 -4.43 4.10
C ASP A 212 -15.72 -3.77 4.92
N LYS A 213 -14.57 -4.44 5.03
CA LYS A 213 -13.52 -4.02 5.96
C LYS A 213 -12.56 -3.00 5.38
N VAL A 214 -12.16 -3.13 4.11
CA VAL A 214 -11.02 -2.41 3.55
C VAL A 214 -11.29 -1.90 2.12
N ILE A 215 -10.75 -0.72 1.82
CA ILE A 215 -10.60 -0.15 0.47
C ILE A 215 -9.11 -0.14 0.13
N PHE A 216 -8.75 -0.70 -1.02
CA PHE A 216 -7.39 -0.84 -1.54
C PHE A 216 -7.11 0.22 -2.61
N ILE A 217 -5.92 0.81 -2.56
CA ILE A 217 -5.47 1.87 -3.48
C ILE A 217 -4.17 1.49 -4.18
#